data_AF-A0A1X2GY69-F1
#
_entry.id   AF-A0A1X2GY69-F1
#
_cell.length_a   1.000
_cell.length_b   1.000
_cell.length_c   1.000
_cell.angle_alpha   90.00
_cell.angle_beta   90.00
_cell.angle_gamma   90.00
#
_symmetry.space_group_name_H-M   'P 1'
#
loop_
_entity.id
_entity.type
_entity.pdbx_description
1 polymer ?
#
loop_
_entity_poly.entity_id
_entity_poly.type
_entity_poly.pdbx_seq_one_letter_code
_entity_poly.pdbx_strand_id
1 'polypeptide(L)'
;NLDRWLHPRCSSELTFFRKFVPILEFLFVSTVITLSDGEHASLATKDIIELNMALFSTNDSPVTYGRKIDLIIVLDGKEPVELSTNEWKGDGVQSDMTTKQQVKNLLCNAATLERL
;
A
#
# COMPACT_ATOMS: atom_id res chain seq x y z
N ASN A 1 12.49 -19.84 3.31
CA ASN A 1 13.22 -19.37 4.50
C ASN A 1 12.18 -18.98 5.57
N LEU A 2 11.88 -19.92 6.48
CA LEU A 2 10.85 -19.76 7.52
C LEU A 2 11.31 -18.91 8.71
N ASP A 3 12.62 -18.64 8.82
CA ASP A 3 13.21 -17.92 9.96
C ASP A 3 12.69 -16.49 10.09
N ARG A 4 12.26 -15.88 8.98
CA ARG A 4 11.59 -14.56 8.96
C ARG A 4 10.25 -14.54 9.70
N TRP A 5 9.58 -15.68 9.83
CA TRP A 5 8.27 -15.82 10.49
C TRP A 5 8.39 -16.19 11.97
N LEU A 6 9.49 -16.82 12.37
CA LEU A 6 9.68 -17.38 13.71
C LEU A 6 10.24 -16.39 14.75
N HIS A 7 10.72 -15.21 14.33
CA HIS A 7 11.28 -14.21 15.25
C HIS A 7 10.36 -12.98 15.39
N PRO A 8 9.73 -12.77 16.57
CA PRO A 8 8.86 -11.62 16.85
C PRO A 8 9.66 -10.36 17.23
N ARG A 9 10.88 -10.18 16.73
CA ARG A 9 11.69 -9.01 17.10
C ARG A 9 11.30 -7.81 16.25
N CYS A 10 10.65 -6.83 16.89
CA CYS A 10 10.38 -5.46 16.42
C CYS A 10 10.65 -5.26 14.93
N SER A 11 9.78 -5.79 14.07
CA SER A 11 9.96 -5.68 12.64
C SER A 11 9.56 -4.29 12.18
N SER A 12 10.50 -3.58 11.56
CA SER A 12 10.18 -2.36 10.80
C SER A 12 9.14 -2.66 9.72
N GLU A 13 8.43 -1.63 9.23
CA GLU A 13 7.45 -1.75 8.14
C GLU A 13 8.03 -2.52 6.94
N LEU A 14 9.27 -2.18 6.54
CA LEU A 14 10.00 -2.85 5.48
C LEU A 14 10.23 -4.34 5.75
N THR A 15 10.52 -4.71 7.00
CA THR A 15 10.72 -6.10 7.38
C THR A 15 9.42 -6.87 7.32
N PHE A 16 8.30 -6.25 7.70
CA PHE A 16 6.98 -6.87 7.62
C PHE A 16 6.57 -7.08 6.16
N PHE A 17 6.68 -6.03 5.33
CA PHE A 17 6.48 -6.08 3.88
C PHE A 17 7.26 -7.23 3.21
N ARG A 18 8.56 -7.34 3.49
CA ARG A 18 9.45 -8.38 2.92
C ARG A 18 9.10 -9.82 3.33
N LYS A 19 8.19 -10.03 4.29
CA LYS A 19 7.65 -11.37 4.59
C LYS A 19 6.58 -11.78 3.58
N PHE A 20 5.76 -10.84 3.13
CA PHE A 20 4.63 -11.12 2.23
C PHE A 20 5.03 -11.17 0.77
N VAL A 21 6.03 -10.38 0.34
CA VAL A 21 6.47 -10.34 -1.07
C VAL A 21 6.70 -11.73 -1.66
N PRO A 22 7.49 -12.64 -1.06
CA PRO A 22 7.74 -13.95 -1.66
C PRO A 22 6.48 -14.84 -1.76
N ILE A 23 5.51 -14.65 -0.86
CA ILE A 23 4.24 -15.39 -0.91
C ILE A 23 3.42 -14.90 -2.10
N LEU A 24 3.34 -13.58 -2.28
CA LEU A 24 2.59 -12.97 -3.37
C LEU A 24 3.25 -13.22 -4.72
N GLU A 25 4.58 -13.13 -4.81
CA GLU A 25 5.36 -13.52 -6.00
C GLU A 25 5.07 -14.97 -6.40
N PHE A 26 5.06 -15.88 -5.43
CA PHE A 26 4.73 -17.29 -5.69
C PHE A 26 3.27 -17.47 -6.13
N LEU A 27 2.33 -16.76 -5.50
CA LEU A 27 0.91 -16.81 -5.85
C LEU A 27 0.64 -16.32 -7.28
N PHE A 28 1.40 -15.32 -7.75
CA PHE A 28 1.21 -14.67 -9.04
C PHE A 28 2.21 -15.09 -10.11
N VAL A 29 3.11 -16.04 -9.84
CA VAL A 29 4.22 -16.44 -10.72
C VAL A 29 3.80 -16.86 -12.14
N SER A 30 2.55 -17.27 -12.33
CA SER A 30 2.01 -17.68 -13.64
C SER A 30 0.77 -16.87 -14.05
N THR A 31 0.65 -15.65 -13.53
CA THR A 31 -0.41 -14.71 -13.90
C THR A 31 0.21 -13.45 -14.53
N VAL A 32 -0.65 -12.57 -15.03
CA VAL A 32 -0.24 -11.21 -15.47
C VAL A 32 -0.22 -10.22 -14.31
N ILE A 33 -0.30 -10.69 -13.07
CA ILE A 33 -0.31 -9.82 -11.88
C ILE A 33 1.13 -9.57 -11.44
N THR A 34 1.49 -8.31 -11.28
CA THR A 34 2.81 -7.89 -10.82
C THR A 34 2.71 -7.14 -9.49
N LEU A 35 3.82 -7.17 -8.76
CA LEU A 35 3.99 -6.42 -7.52
C LEU A 35 4.80 -5.16 -7.84
N SER A 36 4.21 -3.99 -7.65
CA SER A 36 4.90 -2.70 -7.78
C SER A 36 5.20 -2.18 -6.37
N ASP A 37 6.45 -2.35 -5.94
CA ASP A 37 6.97 -1.82 -4.69
C ASP A 37 7.78 -0.54 -4.90
N GLY A 38 7.61 0.45 -4.02
CA GLY A 38 8.40 1.68 -4.10
C GLY A 38 7.84 2.82 -3.26
N GLU A 39 8.56 3.95 -3.28
CA GLU A 39 8.10 5.24 -2.72
C GLU A 39 7.13 5.92 -3.70
N HIS A 40 6.02 5.25 -4.04
CA HIS A 40 4.98 5.82 -4.89
C HIS A 40 3.59 5.54 -4.32
N ALA A 41 2.70 6.55 -4.38
CA ALA A 41 1.30 6.40 -4.01
C ALA A 41 0.47 5.89 -5.20
N SER A 42 -0.57 5.10 -4.90
CA SER A 42 -1.53 4.63 -5.91
C SER A 42 -2.18 5.80 -6.65
N LEU A 43 -2.49 5.61 -7.93
CA LEU A 43 -3.16 6.61 -8.75
C LEU A 43 -4.51 6.98 -8.14
N ALA A 44 -5.27 6.00 -7.65
CA ALA A 44 -6.53 6.26 -6.96
C ALA A 44 -6.37 7.19 -5.74
N THR A 45 -5.30 7.00 -4.98
CA THR A 45 -5.01 7.86 -3.81
C THR A 45 -4.66 9.28 -4.26
N LYS A 46 -3.89 9.43 -5.35
CA LYS A 46 -3.53 10.75 -5.89
C LYS A 46 -4.78 11.52 -6.34
N ASP A 47 -5.68 10.87 -7.06
CA ASP A 47 -6.90 11.50 -7.58
C ASP A 47 -7.85 11.91 -6.44
N ILE A 48 -7.96 11.11 -5.37
CA ILE A 48 -8.72 11.52 -4.17
C ILE A 48 -8.09 12.71 -3.47
N ILE A 49 -6.75 12.74 -3.35
CA ILE A 49 -6.05 13.88 -2.74
C ILE A 49 -6.32 15.15 -3.57
N GLU A 50 -6.21 15.06 -4.89
CA GLU A 50 -6.48 16.19 -5.79
C GLU A 50 -7.94 16.66 -5.69
N LEU A 51 -8.90 15.73 -5.67
CA LEU A 51 -10.32 16.05 -5.49
C LEU A 51 -10.58 16.73 -4.13
N ASN A 52 -9.99 16.22 -3.05
CA ASN A 52 -10.14 16.81 -1.72
C ASN A 52 -9.54 18.23 -1.68
N MET A 53 -8.38 18.45 -2.30
CA MET A 53 -7.78 19.78 -2.39
C MET A 53 -8.69 20.75 -3.16
N ALA A 54 -9.29 20.29 -4.27
CA ALA A 54 -10.20 21.09 -5.08
C ALA A 54 -11.50 21.44 -4.32
N LEU A 55 -12.08 20.49 -3.58
CA LEU A 55 -13.34 20.67 -2.87
C LEU A 55 -13.20 21.51 -1.59
N PHE A 56 -12.10 21.32 -0.84
CA PHE A 56 -11.94 21.90 0.49
C PHE A 56 -10.97 23.09 0.54
N SER A 57 -10.39 23.51 -0.60
CA SER A 57 -9.46 24.66 -0.70
C SER A 57 -8.31 24.59 0.31
N THR A 58 -7.85 23.38 0.62
CA THR A 58 -6.72 23.17 1.53
C THR A 58 -5.43 23.54 0.78
N ASN A 59 -4.89 24.73 1.07
CA ASN A 59 -3.61 25.22 0.54
C ASN A 59 -2.39 24.54 1.18
N ASP A 60 -2.60 23.57 2.05
CA ASP A 60 -1.50 22.78 2.57
C ASP A 60 -0.92 21.98 1.40
N SER A 61 0.29 22.36 0.96
CA SER A 61 1.08 21.51 0.06
C SER A 61 1.02 20.11 0.64
N PRO A 62 0.75 19.05 -0.14
CA PRO A 62 0.68 17.72 0.41
C PRO A 62 2.00 17.48 1.12
N VAL A 63 1.97 17.53 2.46
CA VAL A 63 3.14 17.28 3.32
C VAL A 63 3.70 16.02 2.75
N THR A 64 4.94 16.09 2.26
CA THR A 64 5.61 14.99 1.57
C THR A 64 5.46 13.78 2.48
N TYR A 65 4.43 12.97 2.22
CA TYR A 65 4.00 11.95 3.17
C TYR A 65 5.17 10.99 3.20
N GLY A 66 5.87 10.97 4.34
CA GLY A 66 7.21 10.39 4.44
C GLY A 66 7.23 8.98 3.90
N ARG A 67 8.33 8.63 3.20
CA ARG A 67 8.73 7.31 2.69
C ARG A 67 7.68 6.23 2.91
N LYS A 68 6.69 6.19 2.01
CA LYS A 68 5.61 5.22 2.00
C LYS A 68 6.15 3.93 1.40
N ILE A 69 6.08 2.81 2.13
CA ILE A 69 6.29 1.48 1.53
C ILE A 69 4.90 0.98 1.15
N ASP A 70 4.42 1.44 0.00
CA ASP A 70 3.21 0.92 -0.61
C ASP A 70 3.58 -0.33 -1.41
N LEU A 71 2.83 -1.41 -1.21
CA LEU A 71 2.75 -2.48 -2.20
C LEU A 71 1.49 -2.28 -3.02
N ILE A 72 1.68 -2.01 -4.30
CA ILE A 72 0.59 -1.98 -5.26
C ILE A 72 0.58 -3.30 -6.01
N ILE A 73 -0.56 -3.97 -5.99
CA ILE A 73 -0.80 -5.16 -6.84
C ILE A 73 -1.38 -4.64 -8.15
N VAL A 74 -0.73 -4.95 -9.26
CA VAL A 74 -1.04 -4.40 -10.59
C VAL A 74 -1.39 -5.54 -11.54
N LEU A 75 -2.43 -5.37 -12.34
CA LEU A 75 -2.67 -6.19 -13.53
C LEU A 75 -1.83 -5.61 -14.67
N ASP A 76 -0.82 -6.36 -15.11
CA ASP A 76 0.06 -5.95 -16.20
C ASP A 76 -0.62 -6.09 -17.57
N GLY A 77 -0.33 -5.15 -18.46
CA GLY A 77 -1.02 -4.99 -19.74
C GLY A 77 -0.50 -3.78 -20.52
N LYS A 78 -1.16 -3.44 -21.64
CA LYS A 78 -0.82 -2.22 -22.39
C LYS A 78 -1.02 -0.95 -21.56
N GLU A 79 -2.05 -0.98 -20.73
CA GLU A 79 -2.31 0.03 -19.69
C GLU A 79 -2.38 -0.73 -18.36
N PRO A 80 -1.38 -0.57 -17.47
CA PRO A 80 -1.37 -1.26 -16.20
C PRO A 80 -2.51 -0.77 -15.31
N VAL A 81 -3.21 -1.69 -14.66
CA VAL A 81 -4.36 -1.39 -13.82
C VAL A 81 -4.07 -1.76 -12.37
N GLU A 82 -4.20 -0.81 -11.45
CA GLU A 82 -4.03 -1.05 -10.02
C GLU A 82 -5.20 -1.87 -9.48
N LEU A 83 -4.93 -3.01 -8.86
CA LEU A 83 -5.95 -3.88 -8.24
C LEU A 83 -6.10 -3.61 -6.74
N SER A 84 -5.00 -3.30 -6.07
CA SER A 84 -5.01 -2.91 -4.65
C SER A 84 -3.72 -2.19 -4.26
N THR A 85 -3.79 -1.40 -3.19
CA THR A 85 -2.67 -0.81 -2.48
C THR A 85 -2.68 -1.23 -1.01
N ASN A 86 -1.50 -1.60 -0.50
CA ASN A 86 -1.35 -2.10 0.85
C ASN A 86 -0.18 -1.42 1.54
N GLU A 87 -0.43 -1.02 2.78
CA GLU A 87 0.56 -0.45 3.68
C GLU A 87 0.57 -1.19 5.01
N TRP A 88 1.73 -1.20 5.64
CA TRP A 88 1.95 -1.88 6.91
C TRP A 88 2.44 -0.93 7.98
N LYS A 89 2.19 -1.30 9.23
CA LYS A 89 2.81 -0.69 10.39
C LYS A 89 3.81 -1.67 10.99
N GLY A 90 4.89 -1.11 11.53
CA GLY A 90 5.87 -1.89 12.28
C GLY A 90 5.28 -2.41 13.59
N ASP A 91 6.03 -3.29 14.24
CA ASP A 91 5.66 -3.79 15.56
C ASP A 91 5.80 -2.70 16.64
N GLY A 92 5.01 -2.80 17.71
CA GLY A 92 4.98 -1.82 18.80
C GLY A 92 4.20 -0.52 18.53
N VAL A 93 3.55 -0.39 17.38
CA VAL A 93 2.63 0.72 17.09
C VAL A 93 1.36 0.59 17.93
N GLN A 94 0.84 1.71 18.43
CA GLN A 94 -0.40 1.73 19.22
C GLN A 94 -1.57 1.12 18.42
N SER A 95 -2.49 0.47 19.13
CA SER A 95 -3.64 -0.20 18.51
C SER A 95 -4.52 0.75 17.70
N ASP A 96 -4.66 2.00 18.15
CA ASP A 96 -5.45 3.03 17.46
C ASP A 96 -4.84 3.39 16.09
N MET A 97 -3.51 3.50 16.02
CA MET A 97 -2.76 3.76 14.79
C MET A 97 -2.82 2.57 13.83
N THR A 98 -2.84 1.35 14.37
CA THR A 98 -3.07 0.14 13.56
C THR A 98 -4.46 0.16 12.93
N THR A 99 -5.50 0.46 13.71
CA THR A 99 -6.88 0.58 13.20
C THR A 99 -7.01 1.69 12.16
N LYS A 100 -6.42 2.87 12.43
CA LYS A 100 -6.40 3.98 11.46
C LYS A 100 -5.74 3.57 10.15
N GLN A 101 -4.63 2.83 10.21
CA GLN A 101 -3.97 2.34 8.99
C GLN A 101 -4.83 1.32 8.24
N GLN A 102 -5.50 0.40 8.93
CA GLN A 102 -6.40 -0.57 8.31
C GLN A 102 -7.58 0.10 7.60
N VAL A 103 -8.20 1.09 8.26
CA VAL A 103 -9.27 1.90 7.66
C VAL A 103 -8.73 2.64 6.43
N LYS A 104 -7.53 3.20 6.50
CA LYS A 104 -6.90 3.87 5.36
C LYS A 104 -6.72 2.92 4.17
N ASN A 105 -6.20 1.71 4.41
CA ASN A 105 -6.03 0.70 3.35
C ASN A 105 -7.39 0.31 2.74
N LEU A 106 -8.45 0.15 3.55
CA LEU A 106 -9.80 -0.14 3.05
C LEU A 106 -10.33 0.96 2.14
N LEU A 107 -10.20 2.22 2.56
CA LEU A 107 -10.67 3.37 1.76
C LEU A 107 -9.87 3.52 0.46
N CYS A 108 -8.54 3.40 0.51
CA CYS A 108 -7.69 3.44 -0.68
C CYS A 108 -8.01 2.29 -1.65
N ASN A 109 -8.29 1.09 -1.15
CA ASN A 109 -8.67 -0.04 -1.99
C ASN A 109 -10.08 0.12 -2.57
N ALA A 110 -11.04 0.64 -1.81
CA ALA A 110 -12.37 0.96 -2.33
C ALA A 110 -12.28 1.95 -3.50
N ALA A 111 -11.47 3.00 -3.36
CA ALA A 111 -11.21 3.96 -4.43
C ALA A 111 -10.49 3.36 -5.64
N THR A 112 -9.59 2.41 -5.40
CA THR A 112 -8.90 1.68 -6.47
C THR A 112 -9.90 0.85 -7.27
N LEU A 113 -10.80 0.14 -6.58
CA LEU A 113 -11.86 -0.66 -7.22
C LEU A 113 -12.87 0.21 -7.98
N GLU A 114 -13.13 1.44 -7.54
CA GLU A 114 -14.02 2.38 -8.23
C GLU A 114 -13.46 2.85 -9.58
N ARG A 115 -12.15 2.67 -9.83
CA ARG A 115 -11.46 3.00 -11.10
C ARG A 115 -11.35 1.82 -12.07
N LEU A 116 -11.71 0.61 -11.65
CA LEU A 116 -11.72 -0.58 -12.50
C LEU A 116 -12.93 -0.57 -13.43
#